data_AF-A0A522CPN1-F1
#
_entry.id   AF-A0A522CPN1-F1
#
_cell.length_a   1.000
_cell.length_b   1.000
_cell.length_c   1.000
_cell.angle_alpha   90.00
_cell.angle_beta   90.00
_cell.angle_gamma   90.00
#
_symmetry.space_group_name_H-M   'P 1'
#
loop_
_entity.id
_entity.type
_entity.pdbx_description
1 polymer ?
#
loop_
_entity_poly.entity_id
_entity_poly.type
_entity_poly.pdbx_seq_one_letter_code
_entity_poly.pdbx_strand_id
1 'polypeptide(L)'
;MKSNYILAIVGAALAMAAFQQANAHMEPVKGEKLEMCYGVVKANKNDCASKANNHSCAGRAKKDGDPNEWIKVPTGLCLKLAGGSLKPGKAARP
;
A
#
# COMPACT_ATOMS: atom_id res chain seq x y z
N MET A 1 -15.72 -8.57 -40.14
CA MET A 1 -14.58 -8.07 -39.31
C MET A 1 -14.95 -6.97 -38.30
N LYS A 2 -16.14 -6.35 -38.30
CA LYS A 2 -16.48 -5.22 -37.40
C LYS A 2 -17.23 -5.63 -36.10
N SER A 3 -17.79 -6.84 -36.04
CA SER A 3 -18.68 -7.28 -34.94
C SER A 3 -17.94 -7.91 -33.75
N ASN A 4 -16.77 -8.53 -33.97
CA ASN A 4 -15.98 -9.17 -32.90
C ASN A 4 -15.18 -8.17 -32.05
N TYR A 5 -15.00 -6.93 -32.51
CA TYR A 5 -14.30 -5.92 -31.74
C TYR A 5 -15.14 -5.44 -30.55
N ILE A 6 -16.48 -5.38 -30.67
CA ILE A 6 -17.39 -4.87 -29.63
C ILE A 6 -17.35 -5.76 -28.37
N LEU A 7 -17.24 -7.08 -28.53
CA LEU A 7 -17.16 -8.02 -27.41
C LEU A 7 -15.82 -7.94 -26.66
N ALA A 8 -14.72 -7.61 -27.35
CA ALA A 8 -13.40 -7.47 -26.73
C ALA A 8 -13.27 -6.21 -25.86
N ILE A 9 -13.95 -5.10 -26.22
CA ILE A 9 -13.91 -3.85 -25.46
C ILE A 9 -14.73 -3.93 -24.16
N VAL A 10 -15.84 -4.67 -24.17
CA VAL A 10 -16.67 -4.89 -22.96
C VAL A 10 -15.94 -5.79 -21.95
N GLY A 11 -15.22 -6.81 -22.41
CA GLY A 11 -14.45 -7.71 -21.55
C GLY A 11 -13.26 -7.02 -20.84
N ALA A 12 -12.58 -6.10 -21.53
CA ALA A 12 -11.43 -5.38 -20.96
C ALA A 12 -11.84 -4.37 -19.86
N ALA A 13 -13.03 -3.77 -19.94
CA ALA A 13 -13.52 -2.82 -18.94
C ALA A 13 -13.82 -3.48 -17.58
N LEU A 14 -14.34 -4.71 -17.58
CA LEU A 14 -14.66 -5.47 -16.36
C LEU A 14 -13.41 -5.91 -15.60
N ALA A 15 -12.32 -6.21 -16.30
CA ALA A 15 -11.06 -6.61 -15.67
C ALA A 15 -10.39 -5.47 -14.88
N MET A 16 -10.52 -4.22 -15.33
CA MET A 16 -9.91 -3.07 -14.66
C MET A 16 -10.59 -2.75 -13.31
N ALA A 17 -11.91 -2.91 -13.21
CA ALA A 17 -12.67 -2.64 -11.99
C ALA A 17 -12.26 -3.55 -10.81
N ALA A 18 -11.86 -4.79 -11.09
CA ALA A 18 -11.45 -5.75 -10.06
C ALA A 18 -10.11 -5.40 -9.38
N PHE A 19 -9.24 -4.62 -10.04
CA PHE A 19 -7.95 -4.24 -9.46
C PHE A 19 -8.04 -3.05 -8.49
N GLN A 20 -9.10 -2.24 -8.55
CA GLN A 20 -9.27 -1.12 -7.60
C GLN A 20 -9.58 -1.58 -6.17
N GLN A 21 -10.25 -2.71 -5.97
CA GLN A 21 -10.71 -3.15 -4.63
C GLN A 21 -9.61 -3.74 -3.74
N ALA A 22 -8.42 -4.04 -4.26
CA ALA A 22 -7.34 -4.66 -3.48
C ALA A 22 -6.58 -3.68 -2.57
N ASN A 23 -6.80 -2.38 -2.74
CA ASN A 23 -6.19 -1.32 -1.95
C ASN A 23 -7.28 -0.62 -1.13
N ALA A 24 -7.74 -1.28 -0.06
CA ALA A 24 -8.55 -0.65 0.95
C ALA A 24 -7.68 0.39 1.70
N HIS A 25 -7.42 1.52 1.06
CA HIS A 25 -6.93 2.70 1.75
C HIS A 25 -8.06 3.15 2.68
N MET A 26 -7.80 3.18 3.98
CA MET A 26 -8.67 3.89 4.90
C MET A 26 -8.62 5.37 4.49
N GLU A 27 -9.67 5.84 3.83
CA GLU A 27 -9.88 7.27 3.63
C GLU A 27 -9.94 7.91 5.03
N PRO A 28 -9.08 8.89 5.34
CA PRO A 28 -9.10 9.53 6.63
C PRO A 28 -10.45 10.19 6.87
N VAL A 29 -10.99 10.05 8.08
CA VAL A 29 -12.13 10.88 8.49
C VAL A 29 -11.70 12.34 8.42
N LYS A 30 -12.57 13.21 7.93
CA LYS A 30 -12.25 14.64 7.76
C LYS A 30 -11.73 15.23 9.09
N GLY A 31 -10.46 15.68 9.08
CA GLY A 31 -9.78 16.25 10.26
C GLY A 31 -8.86 15.28 11.02
N GLU A 32 -8.82 14.01 10.64
CA GLU A 32 -7.95 13.01 11.23
C GLU A 32 -6.49 13.21 10.78
N LYS A 33 -5.59 13.38 11.75
CA LYS A 33 -4.15 13.43 11.48
C LYS A 33 -3.66 12.00 11.28
N LEU A 34 -2.91 11.79 10.20
CA LEU A 34 -2.30 10.50 9.88
C LEU A 34 -0.79 10.54 10.13
N GLU A 35 -0.23 9.41 10.51
CA GLU A 35 1.21 9.18 10.67
C GLU A 35 1.65 7.96 9.85
N MET A 36 2.92 7.96 9.43
CA MET A 36 3.52 6.79 8.78
C MET A 36 3.91 5.78 9.86
N CYS A 37 3.45 4.54 9.72
CA CYS A 37 3.80 3.46 10.62
C CYS A 37 4.60 2.36 9.92
N TYR A 38 5.83 2.18 10.37
CA TYR A 38 6.79 1.21 9.85
C TYR A 38 6.80 -0.07 10.69
N GLY A 39 7.32 -1.16 10.11
CA GLY A 39 7.59 -2.41 10.84
C GLY A 39 6.36 -3.28 11.13
N VAL A 40 5.15 -2.80 10.81
CA VAL A 40 3.87 -3.52 11.00
C VAL A 40 3.23 -3.99 9.70
N VAL A 41 3.86 -3.67 8.57
CA VAL A 41 3.29 -3.89 7.25
C VAL A 41 3.36 -5.36 6.84
N LYS A 42 2.25 -5.90 6.36
CA LYS A 42 2.20 -7.25 5.76
C LYS A 42 2.81 -7.25 4.34
N ALA A 43 3.32 -8.39 3.91
CA ALA A 43 3.79 -8.57 2.55
C ALA A 43 2.71 -8.14 1.53
N ASN A 44 3.11 -7.37 0.54
CA ASN A 44 2.26 -6.79 -0.51
C ASN A 44 1.13 -5.88 0.01
N LYS A 45 1.26 -5.28 1.20
CA LYS A 45 0.25 -4.39 1.81
C LYS A 45 0.79 -3.04 2.29
N ASN A 46 1.97 -2.61 1.81
CA ASN A 46 2.47 -1.24 2.05
C ASN A 46 1.71 -0.22 1.20
N ASP A 47 1.68 1.01 1.70
CA ASP A 47 1.30 2.19 0.93
C ASP A 47 2.40 2.56 -0.08
N CYS A 48 2.09 3.45 -1.03
CA CYS A 48 3.05 3.92 -2.04
C CYS A 48 4.36 4.44 -1.43
N ALA A 49 5.46 4.26 -2.16
CA ALA A 49 6.83 4.59 -1.78
C ALA A 49 7.42 3.75 -0.64
N SER A 50 8.61 3.19 -0.85
CA SER A 50 9.42 2.60 0.22
C SER A 50 10.41 3.64 0.75
N LYS A 51 10.68 3.64 2.06
CA LYS A 51 11.68 4.57 2.62
C LYS A 51 13.12 4.22 2.21
N ALA A 52 13.36 3.00 1.77
CA ALA A 52 14.63 2.59 1.17
C ALA A 52 14.77 3.02 -0.31
N ASN A 53 13.75 3.63 -0.91
CA ASN A 53 13.68 4.04 -2.33
C ASN A 53 13.78 2.88 -3.34
N ASN A 54 13.53 1.63 -2.92
CA ASN A 54 13.60 0.47 -3.81
C ASN A 54 12.40 0.34 -4.77
N HIS A 55 11.26 0.95 -4.44
CA HIS A 55 10.07 1.03 -5.28
C HIS A 55 9.16 2.20 -4.86
N SER A 56 8.26 2.59 -5.76
CA SER A 56 7.28 3.67 -5.54
C SER A 56 5.83 3.19 -5.44
N CYS A 57 5.51 1.98 -5.89
CA CYS A 57 4.12 1.48 -5.87
C CYS A 57 3.73 0.91 -4.50
N ALA A 58 2.44 1.02 -4.17
CA ALA A 58 1.81 0.25 -3.11
C ALA A 58 1.87 -1.26 -3.40
N GLY A 59 1.77 -2.07 -2.35
CA GLY A 59 1.71 -3.53 -2.45
C GLY A 59 2.99 -4.20 -2.96
N ARG A 60 4.15 -3.64 -2.64
CA ARG A 60 5.49 -4.11 -3.03
C ARG A 60 6.37 -4.58 -1.87
N ALA A 61 5.89 -4.48 -0.62
CA ALA A 61 6.53 -5.03 0.55
C ALA A 61 6.83 -6.52 0.36
N LYS A 62 8.10 -6.89 0.39
CA LYS A 62 8.53 -8.27 0.09
C LYS A 62 8.27 -9.25 1.23
N LYS A 63 8.19 -8.76 2.46
CA LYS A 63 8.03 -9.57 3.68
C LYS A 63 7.17 -8.85 4.71
N ASP A 64 6.59 -9.64 5.60
CA ASP A 64 5.92 -9.13 6.80
C ASP A 64 6.92 -8.40 7.68
N GLY A 65 6.50 -7.25 8.20
CA GLY A 65 7.27 -6.42 9.13
C GLY A 65 8.53 -5.79 8.53
N ASP A 66 8.59 -5.57 7.21
CA ASP A 66 9.73 -4.86 6.62
C ASP A 66 9.85 -3.45 7.24
N PRO A 67 11.00 -3.11 7.85
CA PRO A 67 11.11 -1.88 8.60
C PRO A 67 11.23 -0.63 7.70
N ASN A 68 11.40 -0.79 6.38
CA ASN A 68 11.41 0.33 5.42
C ASN A 68 10.07 0.53 4.72
N GLU A 69 9.15 -0.41 4.91
CA GLU A 69 7.78 -0.35 4.40
C GLU A 69 6.85 0.23 5.45
N TRP A 70 5.84 0.97 4.99
CA TRP A 70 4.92 1.67 5.88
C TRP A 70 3.48 1.61 5.39
N ILE A 71 2.58 1.86 6.33
CA ILE A 71 1.17 2.17 6.10
C ILE A 71 0.81 3.44 6.86
N LYS A 72 -0.13 4.23 6.34
CA LYS A 72 -0.73 5.35 7.06
C LYS A 72 -1.70 4.83 8.11
N VAL A 73 -1.57 5.38 9.31
CA VAL A 73 -2.48 5.10 10.43
C VAL A 73 -2.87 6.40 11.12
N PRO A 74 -3.96 6.42 11.91
CA PRO A 74 -4.28 7.56 12.76
C PRO A 74 -3.13 7.90 13.72
N THR A 75 -2.89 9.19 13.94
CA THR A 75 -1.82 9.65 14.83
C THR A 75 -1.95 9.03 16.23
N GLY A 76 -0.85 8.50 16.77
CA GLY A 76 -0.78 7.86 18.06
C GLY A 76 -1.18 6.37 18.08
N LEU A 77 -1.56 5.79 16.93
CA LEU A 77 -1.80 4.36 16.82
C LEU A 77 -0.50 3.57 16.63
N CYS A 78 0.47 4.10 15.88
CA CYS A 78 1.61 3.30 15.45
C CYS A 78 2.40 2.69 16.62
N LEU A 79 2.68 3.49 17.64
CA LEU A 79 3.44 3.04 18.82
C LEU A 79 2.65 2.09 19.74
N LYS A 80 1.34 1.92 19.51
CA LYS A 80 0.50 0.94 20.21
C LYS A 80 0.49 -0.42 19.53
N LEU A 81 0.96 -0.50 18.27
CA LEU A 81 1.08 -1.74 17.53
C LEU A 81 2.39 -2.44 17.88
N ALA A 82 2.34 -3.76 18.06
CA ALA A 82 3.53 -4.55 18.29
C ALA A 82 4.49 -4.42 17.09
N GLY A 83 5.73 -3.97 17.35
CA GLY A 83 6.73 -3.72 16.31
C GLY A 83 6.55 -2.41 15.54
N GLY A 84 5.58 -1.58 15.90
CA GLY A 84 5.34 -0.27 15.28
C GLY A 84 6.44 0.74 15.56
N SER A 85 6.82 1.49 14.51
CA SER A 85 7.81 2.56 14.60
C SER A 85 7.40 3.76 13.75
N LEU A 86 7.58 4.97 14.28
CA LEU A 86 7.44 6.23 13.53
C LEU A 86 8.67 6.57 12.67
N LYS A 87 9.73 5.77 12.82
CA LYS A 87 10.96 5.90 12.05
C LYS A 87 11.15 4.65 11.21
N PRO A 88 11.62 4.79 9.97
CA PRO A 88 12.06 3.64 9.19
C PRO A 88 13.19 2.92 9.93
N GLY A 89 13.33 1.63 9.64
CA GLY A 89 14.52 0.88 10.00
C GLY A 89 15.77 1.50 9.38
N LYS A 90 16.93 1.11 9.90
CA LYS A 90 18.17 1.39 9.20
C LYS A 90 18.05 0.73 7.83
N ALA A 91 18.12 1.53 6.77
CA ALA A 91 18.13 1.02 5.41
C ALA A 91 19.28 0.01 5.34
N ALA A 92 18.95 -1.28 5.17
CA ALA A 92 19.92 -2.23 4.68
C ALA A 92 20.19 -1.77 3.25
N ARG A 93 21.29 -1.04 3.06
CA ARG A 93 21.82 -0.72 1.74
C ARG A 93 21.91 -2.04 0.97
N PRO A 94 21.47 -2.10 -0.30
CA PRO A 94 21.58 -3.32 -1.10
C PRO A 94 23.01 -3.86 -1.11
#